data_AF-A0A7C6EP91-F1
#
_entry.id   AF-A0A7C6EP91-F1
#
_cell.length_a   1.000
_cell.length_b   1.000
_cell.length_c   1.000
_cell.angle_alpha   90.00
_cell.angle_beta   90.00
_cell.angle_gamma   90.00
#
_symmetry.space_group_name_H-M   'P 1'
#
loop_
_entity.id
_entity.type
_entity.pdbx_description
1 polymer ?
#
loop_
_entity_poly.entity_id
_entity_poly.type
_entity_poly.pdbx_seq_one_letter_code
_entity_poly.pdbx_strand_id
1 'polypeptide(L)'
;MIWAELYLDLKTYLPDGIIIKLNRMIMATSLEGREPLLDHRRVEFVFSLPGEWKAHGQTTKWICKNTMERLLLHENICRSKEWQRRVWHS
;
A
#
# COMPACT_ATOMS: atom_id res chain seq x y z
N MET A 1 14.20 6.08 -8.79
CA MET A 1 14.34 6.00 -7.31
C MET A 1 13.28 5.12 -6.65
N ILE A 2 11.97 5.33 -6.91
CA ILE A 2 10.84 4.57 -6.31
C ILE A 2 10.94 3.03 -6.48
N TRP A 3 11.53 2.54 -7.57
CA TRP A 3 11.68 1.11 -7.83
C TRP A 3 12.55 0.37 -6.82
N ALA A 4 13.70 0.95 -6.45
CA ALA A 4 14.64 0.33 -5.52
C ALA A 4 14.04 0.26 -4.10
N GLU A 5 13.31 1.30 -3.71
CA GLU A 5 12.62 1.38 -2.42
C GLU A 5 11.51 0.31 -2.32
N LEU A 6 10.64 0.20 -3.33
CA LEU A 6 9.61 -0.84 -3.38
C LEU A 6 10.19 -2.26 -3.41
N TYR A 7 11.29 -2.46 -4.13
CA TYR A 7 11.95 -3.76 -4.18
C TYR A 7 12.54 -4.14 -2.83
N LEU A 8 13.19 -3.20 -2.14
CA LEU A 8 13.74 -3.41 -0.82
C LEU A 8 12.62 -3.75 0.18
N ASP A 9 11.55 -2.95 0.20
CA ASP A 9 10.39 -3.19 1.08
C ASP A 9 9.75 -4.56 0.85
N LEU A 10 9.61 -4.97 -0.42
CA LEU A 10 9.05 -6.28 -0.77
C LEU A 10 9.94 -7.43 -0.30
N LYS A 11 11.26 -7.24 -0.29
CA LYS A 11 12.24 -8.29 0.04
C LYS A 11 12.61 -8.35 1.52
N THR A 12 12.47 -7.26 2.26
CA THR A 12 12.89 -7.18 3.67
C THR A 12 11.72 -6.85 4.58
N TYR A 13 11.14 -5.67 4.43
CA TYR A 13 10.17 -5.13 5.38
C TYR A 13 8.85 -5.91 5.43
N LEU A 14 8.33 -6.34 4.28
CA LEU A 14 7.11 -7.14 4.20
C LEU A 14 7.26 -8.54 4.81
N PRO A 15 8.19 -9.39 4.33
CA PRO A 15 8.31 -10.75 4.80
C PRO A 15 8.76 -10.81 6.27
N ASP A 16 9.70 -9.97 6.68
CA ASP A 16 10.27 -10.05 8.05
C ASP A 16 9.48 -9.22 9.07
N GLY A 17 8.62 -8.31 8.62
CA GLY A 17 7.89 -7.38 9.48
C GLY A 17 6.39 -7.62 9.51
N ILE A 18 5.70 -7.19 8.46
CA ILE A 18 4.24 -7.05 8.45
C ILE A 18 3.55 -8.41 8.32
N ILE A 19 4.00 -9.25 7.38
CA ILE A 19 3.32 -10.51 7.06
C ILE A 19 3.39 -11.49 8.25
N ILE A 20 4.55 -11.57 8.92
CA ILE A 20 4.69 -12.43 10.11
C ILE A 20 3.75 -12.00 11.23
N LYS A 21 3.62 -10.69 11.49
CA LYS A 21 2.73 -10.16 12.52
C LYS A 21 1.28 -10.51 12.20
N LEU A 22 0.86 -10.25 10.98
CA LEU A 22 -0.48 -10.61 10.50
C LEU A 22 -0.74 -12.11 10.72
N ASN A 23 0.18 -12.96 10.25
CA ASN A 23 0.01 -14.42 10.29
C ASN A 23 -0.18 -14.94 11.72
N ARG A 24 0.59 -14.41 12.69
CA ARG A 24 0.42 -14.76 14.11
C ARG A 24 -0.94 -14.35 14.66
N MET A 25 -1.44 -13.17 14.29
CA MET A 25 -2.74 -12.68 14.76
C MET A 25 -3.91 -13.49 14.19
N ILE A 26 -3.85 -13.87 12.91
CA ILE A 26 -4.92 -14.66 12.29
C ILE A 26 -4.89 -16.12 12.79
N MET A 27 -3.71 -16.72 12.98
CA MET A 27 -3.59 -18.06 13.57
C MET A 27 -4.12 -18.09 15.00
N ALA A 28 -3.87 -17.03 15.78
CA ALA A 28 -4.41 -16.90 17.13
C ALA A 28 -5.95 -16.84 17.17
N THR A 29 -6.58 -16.43 16.08
CA THR A 29 -8.05 -16.35 15.95
C THR A 29 -8.63 -17.45 15.06
N SER A 30 -7.81 -18.43 14.64
CA SER A 30 -8.19 -19.49 13.69
C SER A 30 -8.79 -18.96 12.37
N LEU A 31 -8.37 -17.77 11.94
CA LEU A 31 -8.78 -17.15 10.69
C LEU A 31 -7.69 -17.28 9.63
N GLU A 32 -8.10 -17.22 8.36
CA GLU A 32 -7.18 -17.13 7.22
C GLU A 32 -7.27 -15.72 6.60
N GLY A 33 -6.14 -15.01 6.61
CA GLY A 33 -5.99 -13.70 5.97
C GLY A 33 -5.47 -13.86 4.54
N ARG A 34 -6.15 -13.26 3.57
CA ARG A 34 -5.69 -13.19 2.18
C ARG A 34 -5.22 -11.78 1.88
N GLU A 35 -4.08 -11.67 1.18
CA GLU A 35 -3.46 -10.39 0.83
C GLU A 35 -3.57 -10.11 -0.68
N PRO A 36 -4.75 -9.65 -1.16
CA PRO A 36 -5.01 -9.54 -2.59
C PRO A 36 -4.13 -8.50 -3.29
N LEU A 37 -3.56 -7.52 -2.58
CA LEU A 37 -2.64 -6.56 -3.17
C LEU A 37 -1.23 -7.12 -3.39
N LEU A 38 -0.90 -8.25 -2.75
CA LEU A 38 0.39 -8.94 -2.86
C LEU A 38 0.38 -10.10 -3.86
N ASP A 39 -0.71 -10.24 -4.64
CA ASP A 39 -0.73 -11.23 -5.71
C ASP A 39 0.37 -10.96 -6.74
N HIS A 40 1.08 -12.02 -7.14
CA HIS A 40 2.20 -11.96 -8.07
C HIS A 40 1.89 -11.16 -9.34
N ARG A 41 0.71 -11.34 -9.95
CA ARG A 41 0.34 -10.64 -11.20
C ARG A 41 0.20 -9.14 -10.97
N ARG A 42 -0.36 -8.76 -9.82
CA ARG A 42 -0.54 -7.35 -9.45
C ARG A 42 0.79 -6.70 -9.12
N VAL A 43 1.65 -7.42 -8.40
CA VAL A 43 3.00 -6.95 -8.09
C VAL A 43 3.79 -6.76 -9.39
N GLU A 44 3.85 -7.75 -10.28
CA GLU A 44 4.53 -7.64 -11.57
C GLU A 44 4.02 -6.46 -12.41
N PHE A 45 2.70 -6.30 -12.50
CA PHE A 45 2.08 -5.16 -13.18
C PHE A 45 2.49 -3.84 -12.55
N VAL A 46 2.35 -3.69 -11.23
CA VAL A 46 2.72 -2.46 -10.53
C VAL A 46 4.20 -2.17 -10.67
N PHE A 47 5.07 -3.19 -10.65
CA PHE A 47 6.48 -3.00 -10.92
C PHE A 47 6.63 -2.39 -12.31
N SER A 48 6.10 -3.00 -13.38
CA SER A 48 6.21 -2.50 -14.77
C SER A 48 5.80 -1.04 -15.03
N LEU A 49 4.98 -0.44 -14.17
CA LEU A 49 4.50 0.94 -14.33
C LEU A 49 5.57 2.02 -14.05
N PRO A 50 5.52 3.16 -14.75
CA PRO A 50 6.32 4.34 -14.42
C PRO A 50 6.07 4.82 -12.98
N GLY A 51 7.11 5.39 -12.34
CA GLY A 51 7.03 5.83 -10.94
C GLY A 51 5.96 6.88 -10.66
N GLU A 52 5.64 7.72 -11.65
CA GLU A 52 4.62 8.78 -11.58
C GLU A 52 3.21 8.24 -11.31
N TRP A 53 2.91 7.03 -11.77
CA TRP A 53 1.63 6.37 -11.50
C TRP A 53 1.52 5.86 -10.05
N LYS A 54 2.66 5.68 -9.38
CA LYS A 54 2.73 5.19 -7.99
C LYS A 54 2.62 6.35 -7.00
N ALA A 55 3.30 7.46 -7.32
CA ALA A 55 3.25 8.71 -6.58
C ALA A 55 3.25 9.90 -7.54
N HIS A 56 2.31 10.82 -7.34
CA HIS A 56 2.16 12.03 -8.16
C HIS A 56 2.15 13.26 -7.24
N GLY A 57 3.21 14.06 -7.31
CA GLY A 57 3.43 15.18 -6.39
C GLY A 57 3.46 14.72 -4.94
N GLN A 58 2.62 15.31 -4.09
CA GLN A 58 2.47 14.92 -2.67
C GLN A 58 1.50 13.75 -2.46
N THR A 59 0.88 13.25 -3.53
CA THR A 59 -0.14 12.21 -3.43
C THR A 59 0.47 10.83 -3.65
N THR A 60 0.46 10.03 -2.59
CA THR A 60 0.84 8.60 -2.65
C THR A 60 -0.34 7.74 -3.09
N LYS A 61 -0.04 6.55 -3.62
CA LYS A 61 -1.04 5.57 -4.09
C LYS A 61 -1.94 6.14 -5.19
N TRP A 62 -1.36 6.92 -6.10
CA TRP A 62 -2.10 7.66 -7.13
C TRP A 62 -2.99 6.76 -7.99
N ILE A 63 -2.42 5.68 -8.54
CA ILE A 63 -3.17 4.69 -9.31
C ILE A 63 -4.35 4.09 -8.53
N CYS A 64 -4.16 3.73 -7.26
CA CYS A 64 -5.24 3.17 -6.45
C CYS A 64 -6.36 4.18 -6.24
N LYS A 65 -6.02 5.44 -5.92
CA LYS A 65 -7.01 6.50 -5.73
C LYS A 65 -7.84 6.73 -6.98
N ASN A 66 -7.18 6.90 -8.13
CA ASN A 66 -7.84 7.11 -9.42
C ASN A 66 -8.77 5.94 -9.78
N THR A 67 -8.31 4.69 -9.61
CA THR A 67 -9.17 3.51 -9.89
C THR A 67 -10.37 3.39 -8.95
N MET A 68 -10.26 3.87 -7.71
CA MET A 68 -11.32 3.79 -6.70
C MET A 68 -12.30 4.95 -6.73
N GLU A 69 -12.04 6.02 -7.49
CA GLU A 69 -12.92 7.20 -7.62
C GLU A 69 -14.34 6.86 -8.07
N ARG A 70 -14.50 5.75 -8.79
CA ARG A 70 -15.81 5.27 -9.24
C ARG A 70 -16.55 4.40 -8.21
N LEU A 71 -15.83 3.89 -7.20
CA LEU A 71 -16.35 2.90 -6.25
C LEU A 71 -16.53 3.46 -4.84
N LEU A 72 -15.77 4.50 -4.46
CA LEU A 72 -15.78 5.07 -3.12
C LEU A 72 -16.14 6.55 -3.17
N LEU A 73 -16.74 7.05 -2.09
CA LEU A 73 -17.00 8.48 -1.91
C LEU A 73 -15.68 9.27 -1.94
N HIS A 74 -15.72 10.42 -2.59
CA HIS A 74 -14.54 11.28 -2.80
C HIS A 74 -13.83 11.64 -1.49
N GLU A 75 -14.58 11.84 -0.40
CA GLU A 75 -14.04 12.11 0.93
C GLU A 75 -13.08 11.02 1.43
N ASN A 76 -13.37 9.74 1.15
CA ASN A 76 -12.56 8.62 1.62
C ASN A 76 -11.27 8.46 0.82
N ILE A 77 -11.30 8.84 -0.45
CA ILE A 77 -10.17 8.73 -1.38
C ILE A 77 -9.18 9.88 -1.16
N CYS A 78 -9.71 11.09 -0.97
CA CYS A 78 -8.93 12.30 -0.76
C CYS A 78 -8.51 12.50 0.70
N ARG A 79 -8.99 11.66 1.62
CA ARG A 79 -8.59 11.71 3.04
C ARG A 79 -7.06 11.60 3.18
N SER A 80 -6.47 12.62 3.80
CA SER A 80 -5.07 12.58 4.24
C SER A 80 -4.90 11.64 5.43
N LYS A 81 -3.79 10.89 5.47
CA LYS A 81 -3.49 10.00 6.59
C LYS A 81 -3.35 10.82 7.88
N GLU A 82 -3.98 10.36 8.93
CA GLU A 82 -4.11 11.10 10.19
C GLU A 82 -2.77 11.39 10.88
N TRP A 83 -1.79 10.49 10.75
CA TRP A 83 -0.44 10.73 11.24
C TRP A 83 0.30 11.80 10.40
N GLN A 84 0.08 11.86 9.08
CA GLN A 84 0.62 12.93 8.25
C GLN A 84 0.02 14.30 8.62
N ARG A 85 -1.25 14.35 9.03
CA ARG A 85 -1.86 15.57 9.59
C ARG A 85 -1.18 16.02 10.88
N ARG A 86 -0.89 15.10 11.80
CA ARG A 86 -0.28 15.43 13.11
C ARG A 86 1.15 15.99 12.99
N VAL A 87 1.95 15.51 12.04
CA VAL A 87 3.35 15.94 11.85
C VAL A 87 3.46 17.39 11.34
N TRP A 88 2.48 17.89 10.57
CA TRP A 88 2.51 19.25 10.01
C TRP A 88 1.91 20.33 10.94
N HIS A 89 1.33 19.93 12.07
CA HIS A 89 0.81 20.83 13.10
C HIS A 89 1.70 20.89 14.36
N SER A 90 2.94 20.41 14.26
CA SER A 90 3.99 20.46 15.30
C SER A 90 5.09 21.40 14.85
#